data_AF-A0A554K838-F1
#
_entry.id   AF-A0A554K838-F1
#
_cell.length_a   1.000
_cell.length_b   1.000
_cell.length_c   1.000
_cell.angle_alpha   90.00
_cell.angle_beta   90.00
_cell.angle_gamma   90.00
#
_symmetry.space_group_name_H-M   'P 1'
#
loop_
_entity.id
_entity.type
_entity.pdbx_description
1 polymer ?
#
loop_
_entity_poly.entity_id
_entity_poly.type
_entity_poly.pdbx_seq_one_letter_code
_entity_poly.pdbx_strand_id
1 'polypeptide(L)'
;MKSPIDLFPTRQWWQDLSFHDHPPLTFFVEHWSFRLLGPTVLALRLPFVLAGLALVVVLYWLGTAMVDRRYGLLCAALGTVANYPVWLSRVGFQEGLLLVWLALALFAFLRSLDDPRWCWLVGVSAGLALLTKYSAVVALPVIFGGYLLLAPQRLRQIPAWGGAVLAAALLSPVIIYNAMLFATRGHFDATLWAMLGQQHEDFWSDDHAYTGFFHLLDWWHWLPDGFGWLLTLLAIVGAVLMTIQWCNGRLPGKGRRLGWTVGALTLSTVVLLSFAPGRKQYAALMTLPLALCAAYLLRELTGRRNGVGFAAALLALIALPTANGQLRAAPVGTSGVAYAALRPTSYAYRTLDEYLERTFSGQPSAQMITAGDVQLAGRLRARYRADLGSAPAIGGRPPIVIYDDRMDFAAVRWTMLLRDLYRYQPTMVTESLVKVFETEGVEYLEDLGFKDFRFILVEPSLLSERGGAPDSYGWRMRMIFERAGVQPSTVLTDAFGRPSFAVFQLSTLRSFITESEE
;
A
#
# COMPACT_ATOMS: atom_id res chain seq x y z
N MET A 1 -19.01 4.38 -0.80
CA MET A 1 -18.14 5.30 -1.57
C MET A 1 -18.60 5.32 -3.03
N LYS A 2 -18.89 6.49 -3.59
CA LYS A 2 -19.02 6.64 -5.05
C LYS A 2 -17.60 6.70 -5.62
N SER A 3 -17.26 5.81 -6.54
CA SER A 3 -16.00 5.94 -7.26
C SER A 3 -16.06 7.16 -8.20
N PRO A 4 -14.93 7.72 -8.68
CA PRO A 4 -14.94 8.83 -9.64
C PRO A 4 -15.84 8.60 -10.85
N ILE A 5 -16.01 7.33 -11.22
CA ILE A 5 -16.83 6.93 -12.36
C ILE A 5 -18.33 7.03 -12.07
N ASP A 6 -18.70 6.98 -10.78
CA ASP A 6 -20.07 7.13 -10.28
C ASP A 6 -20.41 8.59 -10.01
N LEU A 7 -19.41 9.49 -10.01
CA LEU A 7 -19.64 10.93 -9.79
C LEU A 7 -20.33 11.59 -10.99
N PHE A 8 -20.26 10.97 -12.18
CA PHE A 8 -20.80 11.54 -13.40
C PHE A 8 -21.60 10.49 -14.19
N PRO A 9 -22.78 10.83 -14.75
CA PRO A 9 -23.54 9.91 -15.60
C PRO A 9 -22.76 9.43 -16.84
N THR A 10 -21.85 10.28 -17.33
CA THR A 10 -20.95 9.99 -18.44
C THR A 10 -19.52 10.25 -18.04
N ARG A 11 -18.61 9.37 -18.45
CA ARG A 11 -17.19 9.48 -18.14
C ARG A 11 -16.61 10.74 -18.78
N GLN A 12 -15.97 11.58 -17.97
CA GLN A 12 -15.29 12.77 -18.47
C GLN A 12 -13.89 12.43 -18.98
N TRP A 13 -13.42 13.14 -20.00
CA TRP A 13 -12.11 12.86 -20.64
C TRP A 13 -10.92 12.98 -19.67
N TRP A 14 -11.04 13.80 -18.63
CA TRP A 14 -9.99 14.07 -17.64
C TRP A 14 -9.99 13.12 -16.44
N GLN A 15 -11.04 12.31 -16.25
CA GLN A 15 -11.14 11.41 -15.09
C GLN A 15 -10.02 10.37 -15.04
N ASP A 16 -9.44 10.03 -16.18
CA ASP A 16 -8.40 8.99 -16.29
C ASP A 16 -6.99 9.52 -15.97
N LEU A 17 -6.86 10.83 -15.75
CA LEU A 17 -5.58 11.47 -15.45
C LEU A 17 -5.09 11.20 -14.02
N SER A 18 -5.97 10.85 -13.09
CA SER A 18 -5.64 10.52 -11.70
C SER A 18 -6.66 9.57 -11.10
N PHE A 19 -6.39 9.07 -9.89
CA PHE A 19 -7.35 8.34 -9.08
C PHE A 19 -7.97 9.25 -8.00
N HIS A 20 -9.12 8.83 -7.47
CA HIS A 20 -9.97 9.59 -6.54
C HIS A 20 -9.27 10.04 -5.25
N ASP A 21 -8.32 9.26 -4.79
CA ASP A 21 -7.68 9.38 -3.48
C ASP A 21 -6.15 9.37 -3.58
N HIS A 22 -5.60 9.03 -4.75
CA HIS A 22 -4.16 8.80 -4.92
C HIS A 22 -3.62 9.30 -6.27
N PRO A 23 -2.39 9.85 -6.28
CA PRO A 23 -1.67 10.12 -7.52
C PRO A 23 -1.44 8.86 -8.40
N PRO A 24 -1.32 8.99 -9.72
CA PRO A 24 -1.45 7.87 -10.66
C PRO A 24 -0.19 7.01 -10.84
N LEU A 25 1.01 7.43 -10.40
CA LEU A 25 2.26 6.77 -10.81
C LEU A 25 2.32 5.30 -10.37
N THR A 26 1.90 4.99 -9.15
CA THR A 26 1.89 3.62 -8.63
C THR A 26 1.04 2.71 -9.52
N PHE A 27 -0.19 3.13 -9.80
CA PHE A 27 -1.12 2.38 -10.64
C PHE A 27 -0.62 2.25 -12.08
N PHE A 28 0.04 3.29 -12.61
CA PHE A 28 0.64 3.25 -13.94
C PHE A 28 1.75 2.19 -14.01
N VAL A 29 2.63 2.14 -13.00
CA VAL A 29 3.71 1.15 -12.91
C VAL A 29 3.14 -0.27 -12.76
N GLU A 30 2.16 -0.47 -11.90
CA GLU A 30 1.48 -1.76 -11.73
C GLU A 30 0.74 -2.20 -13.00
N HIS A 31 0.07 -1.28 -13.69
CA HIS A 31 -0.61 -1.54 -14.96
C HIS A 31 0.36 -2.15 -15.98
N TRP A 32 1.52 -1.52 -16.17
CA TRP A 32 2.54 -2.04 -17.08
C TRP A 32 3.14 -3.35 -16.60
N SER A 33 3.33 -3.52 -15.28
CA SER A 33 3.79 -4.80 -14.73
C SER A 33 2.81 -5.94 -15.07
N PHE A 34 1.51 -5.73 -14.89
CA PHE A 34 0.49 -6.71 -15.26
C PHE A 34 0.36 -6.92 -16.77
N ARG A 35 0.53 -5.86 -17.58
CA ARG A 35 0.56 -5.98 -19.04
C ARG A 35 1.71 -6.87 -19.53
N LEU A 36 2.86 -6.79 -18.90
CA LEU A 36 4.08 -7.49 -19.32
C LEU A 36 4.20 -8.90 -18.72
N LEU A 37 3.76 -9.08 -17.46
CA LEU A 37 4.01 -10.30 -16.67
C LEU A 37 2.73 -11.07 -16.29
N GLY A 38 1.56 -10.51 -16.61
CA GLY A 38 0.25 -11.06 -16.22
C GLY A 38 -0.17 -10.72 -14.79
N PRO A 39 -1.45 -10.94 -14.43
CA PRO A 39 -2.04 -10.58 -13.14
C PRO A 39 -1.67 -11.59 -12.03
N THR A 40 -0.41 -11.56 -11.59
CA THR A 40 0.12 -12.44 -10.53
C THR A 40 0.59 -11.64 -9.31
N VAL A 41 0.71 -12.30 -8.15
CA VAL A 41 1.25 -11.67 -6.91
C VAL A 41 2.65 -11.12 -7.17
N LEU A 42 3.46 -11.87 -7.93
CA LEU A 42 4.82 -11.49 -8.26
C LEU A 42 4.82 -10.23 -9.14
N ALA A 43 4.00 -10.20 -10.20
CA ALA A 43 3.90 -9.03 -11.08
C ALA A 43 3.43 -7.78 -10.32
N LEU A 44 2.48 -7.92 -9.38
CA LEU A 44 2.06 -6.81 -8.53
C LEU A 44 3.22 -6.27 -7.69
N ARG A 45 4.00 -7.16 -7.07
CA ARG A 45 5.04 -6.77 -6.10
C ARG A 45 6.38 -6.40 -6.72
N LEU A 46 6.69 -6.91 -7.91
CA LEU A 46 8.00 -6.77 -8.53
C LEU A 46 8.49 -5.32 -8.65
N PRO A 47 7.66 -4.34 -9.08
CA PRO A 47 8.11 -2.96 -9.16
C PRO A 47 8.56 -2.39 -7.81
N PHE A 48 7.90 -2.79 -6.72
CA PHE A 48 8.22 -2.35 -5.36
C PHE A 48 9.46 -3.06 -4.80
N VAL A 49 9.70 -4.32 -5.19
CA VAL A 49 10.95 -5.02 -4.89
C VAL A 49 12.12 -4.30 -5.57
N LEU A 50 11.97 -3.96 -6.85
CA LEU A 50 12.97 -3.19 -7.61
C LEU A 50 13.18 -1.79 -7.00
N ALA A 51 12.11 -1.13 -6.55
CA ALA A 51 12.20 0.12 -5.82
C ALA A 51 12.99 -0.06 -4.51
N GLY A 52 12.71 -1.08 -3.71
CA GLY A 52 13.47 -1.38 -2.49
C GLY A 52 14.96 -1.59 -2.74
N LEU A 53 15.32 -2.32 -3.81
CA LEU A 53 16.72 -2.50 -4.21
C LEU A 53 17.36 -1.17 -4.67
N ALA A 54 16.63 -0.38 -5.45
CA ALA A 54 17.08 0.95 -5.86
C ALA A 54 17.28 1.88 -4.66
N LEU A 55 16.41 1.81 -3.65
CA LEU A 55 16.51 2.61 -2.43
C LEU A 55 17.84 2.35 -1.71
N VAL A 56 18.30 1.10 -1.64
CA VAL A 56 19.59 0.76 -1.03
C VAL A 56 20.74 1.47 -1.75
N VAL A 57 20.73 1.45 -3.09
CA VAL A 57 21.75 2.13 -3.91
C VAL A 57 21.69 3.64 -3.74
N VAL A 58 20.48 4.21 -3.75
CA VAL A 58 20.29 5.66 -3.59
C VAL A 58 20.68 6.11 -2.19
N LEU A 59 20.43 5.33 -1.14
CA LEU A 59 20.90 5.60 0.22
C LEU A 59 22.42 5.62 0.31
N TYR A 60 23.11 4.72 -0.40
CA TYR A 60 24.57 4.78 -0.52
C TYR A 60 25.04 6.10 -1.13
N TRP A 61 24.44 6.51 -2.25
CA TRP A 61 24.78 7.77 -2.92
C TRP A 61 24.46 9.00 -2.06
N LEU A 62 23.28 9.00 -1.41
CA LEU A 62 22.83 10.07 -0.54
C LEU A 62 23.79 10.26 0.64
N GLY A 63 24.10 9.19 1.37
CA GLY A 63 25.06 9.25 2.48
C GLY A 63 26.45 9.67 2.01
N THR A 64 26.92 9.13 0.88
CA THR A 64 28.23 9.51 0.32
C THR A 64 28.29 10.99 -0.04
N ALA A 65 27.20 11.56 -0.57
CA ALA A 65 27.12 12.98 -0.91
C ALA A 65 27.02 13.89 0.33
N MET A 66 26.48 13.39 1.44
CA MET A 66 26.36 14.12 2.71
C MET A 66 27.68 14.16 3.49
N VAL A 67 28.38 13.03 3.58
CA VAL A 67 29.54 12.87 4.46
C VAL A 67 30.71 12.22 3.73
N ASP A 68 30.68 10.89 3.57
CA ASP A 68 31.74 10.10 2.95
C ASP A 68 31.24 8.70 2.55
N ARG A 69 32.09 7.94 1.85
CA ARG A 69 31.78 6.58 1.38
C ARG A 69 31.38 5.64 2.53
N ARG A 70 31.96 5.81 3.71
CA ARG A 70 31.70 4.96 4.88
C ARG A 70 30.29 5.19 5.41
N TYR A 71 29.89 6.45 5.54
CA TYR A 71 28.52 6.83 5.91
C TYR A 71 27.51 6.30 4.90
N GLY A 72 27.80 6.45 3.59
CA GLY A 72 26.97 5.87 2.53
C GLY A 72 26.77 4.35 2.66
N LEU A 73 27.84 3.59 2.92
CA LEU A 73 27.74 2.14 3.12
C LEU A 73 26.87 1.78 4.34
N LEU A 74 26.95 2.55 5.42
CA LEU A 74 26.12 2.36 6.61
C LEU A 74 24.64 2.70 6.35
N CYS A 75 24.35 3.76 5.60
CA CYS A 75 22.99 4.08 5.16
C CYS A 75 22.39 2.95 4.31
N ALA A 76 23.15 2.42 3.35
CA ALA A 76 22.71 1.30 2.51
C ALA A 76 22.52 0.00 3.32
N ALA A 77 23.43 -0.29 4.25
CA ALA A 77 23.31 -1.44 5.14
C ALA A 77 22.02 -1.36 5.97
N LEU A 78 21.73 -0.20 6.57
CA LEU A 78 20.47 0.03 7.29
C LEU A 78 19.25 -0.09 6.38
N GLY A 79 19.29 0.47 5.16
CA GLY A 79 18.21 0.30 4.18
C GLY A 79 17.93 -1.16 3.80
N THR A 80 18.95 -2.02 3.91
CA THR A 80 18.84 -3.46 3.63
C THR A 80 18.23 -4.24 4.80
N VAL A 81 18.55 -3.87 6.04
CA VAL A 81 18.18 -4.67 7.24
C VAL A 81 17.02 -4.08 8.05
N ALA A 82 16.66 -2.81 7.83
CA ALA A 82 15.56 -2.16 8.54
C ALA A 82 14.21 -2.80 8.14
N ASN A 83 13.41 -3.17 9.15
CA ASN A 83 12.18 -3.92 8.91
C ASN A 83 11.15 -3.18 8.05
N TYR A 84 10.97 -1.88 8.30
CA TYR A 84 9.95 -1.07 7.63
C TYR A 84 10.13 -0.99 6.09
N PRO A 85 11.29 -0.55 5.54
CA PRO A 85 11.48 -0.50 4.09
C PRO A 85 11.44 -1.90 3.43
N VAL A 86 11.90 -2.94 4.13
CA VAL A 86 11.79 -4.33 3.64
C VAL A 86 10.32 -4.75 3.54
N TRP A 87 9.51 -4.46 4.56
CA TRP A 87 8.09 -4.75 4.57
C TRP A 87 7.34 -4.03 3.44
N LEU A 88 7.57 -2.72 3.27
CA LEU A 88 6.95 -1.93 2.19
C LEU A 88 7.20 -2.54 0.81
N SER A 89 8.47 -2.88 0.54
CA SER A 89 8.91 -3.45 -0.73
C SER A 89 8.32 -4.85 -0.98
N ARG A 90 8.16 -5.65 0.09
CA ARG A 90 7.59 -7.01 0.01
C ARG A 90 6.09 -7.04 -0.16
N VAL A 91 5.36 -6.12 0.49
CA VAL A 91 3.89 -6.10 0.42
C VAL A 91 3.42 -5.47 -0.89
N GLY A 92 4.18 -4.51 -1.44
CA GLY A 92 3.80 -3.75 -2.62
C GLY A 92 3.12 -2.43 -2.27
N PHE A 93 3.58 -1.77 -1.20
CA PHE A 93 3.04 -0.47 -0.81
C PHE A 93 3.67 0.66 -1.62
N GLN A 94 2.86 1.64 -2.05
CA GLN A 94 3.31 2.81 -2.82
C GLN A 94 4.40 3.61 -2.12
N GLU A 95 4.45 3.56 -0.79
CA GLU A 95 5.50 4.20 0.00
C GLU A 95 6.90 3.66 -0.32
N GLY A 96 7.01 2.39 -0.76
CA GLY A 96 8.29 1.84 -1.22
C GLY A 96 8.82 2.59 -2.44
N LEU A 97 7.94 2.93 -3.40
CA LEU A 97 8.29 3.71 -4.58
C LEU A 97 8.56 5.18 -4.21
N LEU A 98 7.74 5.75 -3.32
CA LEU A 98 7.91 7.11 -2.81
C LEU A 98 9.29 7.33 -2.21
N LEU A 99 9.75 6.40 -1.36
CA LEU A 99 11.03 6.54 -0.65
C LEU A 99 12.22 6.61 -1.60
N VAL A 100 12.18 5.88 -2.72
CA VAL A 100 13.24 5.94 -3.75
C VAL A 100 13.28 7.31 -4.39
N TRP A 101 12.14 7.81 -4.87
CA TRP A 101 12.07 9.10 -5.53
C TRP A 101 12.42 10.25 -4.58
N LEU A 102 11.95 10.17 -3.34
CA LEU A 102 12.29 11.11 -2.28
C LEU A 102 13.79 11.13 -1.99
N ALA A 103 14.40 9.95 -1.78
CA ALA A 103 15.85 9.85 -1.53
C ALA A 103 16.67 10.33 -2.74
N LEU A 104 16.21 10.05 -3.96
CA LEU A 104 16.86 10.48 -5.19
C LEU A 104 16.76 12.01 -5.38
N ALA A 105 15.64 12.62 -5.02
CA ALA A 105 15.45 14.07 -5.02
C ALA A 105 16.40 14.75 -4.03
N LEU A 106 16.54 14.20 -2.82
CA LEU A 106 17.50 14.70 -1.83
C LEU A 106 18.95 14.54 -2.31
N PHE A 107 19.29 13.40 -2.93
CA PHE A 107 20.62 13.19 -3.49
C PHE A 107 20.91 14.18 -4.62
N ALA A 108 20.00 14.31 -5.58
CA ALA A 108 20.12 15.25 -6.68
C ALA A 108 20.22 16.70 -6.18
N PHE A 109 19.49 17.06 -5.12
CA PHE A 109 19.59 18.36 -4.47
C PHE A 109 20.99 18.60 -3.89
N LEU A 110 21.56 17.63 -3.18
CA LEU A 110 22.92 17.79 -2.64
C LEU A 110 23.97 17.95 -3.74
N ARG A 111 23.78 17.27 -4.88
CA ARG A 111 24.64 17.39 -6.07
C ARG A 111 24.42 18.72 -6.78
N SER A 112 23.20 19.23 -6.80
CA SER A 112 22.86 20.49 -7.46
C SER A 112 23.45 21.71 -6.77
N LEU A 113 23.76 21.60 -5.48
CA LEU A 113 24.53 22.62 -4.76
C LEU A 113 25.95 22.80 -5.33
N ASP A 114 26.50 21.78 -6.00
CA ASP A 114 27.81 21.83 -6.65
C ASP A 114 27.69 22.06 -8.17
N ASP A 115 26.81 21.33 -8.86
CA ASP A 115 26.63 21.41 -10.33
C ASP A 115 25.15 21.63 -10.70
N PRO A 116 24.78 22.75 -11.36
CA PRO A 116 23.38 23.11 -11.53
C PRO A 116 22.61 22.17 -12.46
N ARG A 117 23.32 21.36 -13.27
CA ARG A 117 22.68 20.37 -14.15
C ARG A 117 21.86 19.36 -13.37
N TRP A 118 22.20 19.12 -12.10
CA TRP A 118 21.43 18.22 -11.23
C TRP A 118 20.07 18.77 -10.82
N CYS A 119 19.80 20.07 -10.99
CA CYS A 119 18.46 20.64 -10.75
C CYS A 119 17.38 19.99 -11.64
N TRP A 120 17.73 19.51 -12.84
CA TRP A 120 16.82 18.74 -13.68
C TRP A 120 16.39 17.45 -13.01
N LEU A 121 17.35 16.70 -12.45
CA LEU A 121 17.06 15.46 -11.74
C LEU A 121 16.28 15.72 -10.44
N VAL A 122 16.53 16.84 -9.76
CA VAL A 122 15.68 17.29 -8.62
C VAL A 122 14.23 17.42 -9.08
N GLY A 123 14.00 18.09 -10.21
CA GLY A 123 12.68 18.25 -10.81
C GLY A 123 11.99 16.92 -11.13
N VAL A 124 12.67 16.04 -11.86
CA VAL A 124 12.13 14.71 -12.23
C VAL A 124 11.78 13.90 -10.99
N SER A 125 12.72 13.74 -10.06
CA SER A 125 12.54 12.89 -8.90
C SER A 125 11.52 13.45 -7.91
N ALA A 126 11.48 14.77 -7.68
CA ALA A 126 10.44 15.40 -6.86
C ALA A 126 9.05 15.30 -7.51
N GLY A 127 8.96 15.51 -8.83
CA GLY A 127 7.73 15.34 -9.59
C GLY A 127 7.19 13.91 -9.51
N LEU A 128 8.05 12.90 -9.72
CA LEU A 128 7.67 11.48 -9.59
C LEU A 128 7.34 11.08 -8.15
N ALA A 129 8.01 11.65 -7.15
CA ALA A 129 7.65 11.43 -5.74
C ALA A 129 6.24 11.94 -5.45
N LEU A 130 5.90 13.16 -5.88
CA LEU A 130 4.56 13.73 -5.73
C LEU A 130 3.51 12.96 -6.55
N LEU A 131 3.88 12.49 -7.75
CA LEU A 131 3.03 11.66 -8.60
C LEU A 131 2.86 10.23 -8.05
N THR A 132 3.68 9.83 -7.08
CA THR A 132 3.50 8.60 -6.28
C THR A 132 2.57 8.85 -5.10
N LYS A 133 2.85 9.89 -4.31
CA LYS A 133 2.07 10.23 -3.12
C LYS A 133 2.26 11.69 -2.71
N TYR A 134 1.16 12.37 -2.39
CA TYR A 134 1.18 13.77 -1.95
C TYR A 134 2.06 14.04 -0.73
N SER A 135 2.26 13.05 0.15
CA SER A 135 3.13 13.17 1.30
C SER A 135 4.61 13.40 0.93
N ALA A 136 5.00 13.26 -0.34
CA ALA A 136 6.30 13.70 -0.85
C ALA A 136 6.55 15.21 -0.67
N VAL A 137 5.51 16.00 -0.37
CA VAL A 137 5.63 17.44 -0.07
C VAL A 137 6.63 17.75 1.05
N VAL A 138 6.94 16.78 1.93
CA VAL A 138 8.01 16.91 2.93
C VAL A 138 9.38 17.25 2.32
N ALA A 139 9.62 16.91 1.04
CA ALA A 139 10.83 17.27 0.32
C ALA A 139 10.95 18.78 0.03
N LEU A 140 9.81 19.46 -0.13
CA LEU A 140 9.76 20.86 -0.54
C LEU A 140 10.54 21.80 0.41
N PRO A 141 10.27 21.83 1.73
CA PRO A 141 11.02 22.69 2.65
C PRO A 141 12.52 22.34 2.67
N VAL A 142 12.87 21.05 2.51
CA VAL A 142 14.26 20.59 2.48
C VAL A 142 15.01 21.15 1.26
N ILE A 143 14.42 20.99 0.08
CA ILE A 143 15.05 21.37 -1.20
C ILE A 143 15.01 22.89 -1.39
N PHE A 144 13.83 23.50 -1.28
CA PHE A 144 13.66 24.93 -1.51
C PHE A 144 14.33 25.77 -0.43
N GLY A 145 14.10 25.45 0.86
CA GLY A 145 14.80 26.11 1.96
C GLY A 145 16.31 25.86 1.90
N GLY A 146 16.72 24.68 1.44
CA GLY A 146 18.11 24.36 1.21
C GLY A 146 18.75 25.22 0.12
N TYR A 147 18.06 25.48 -0.99
CA TYR A 147 18.55 26.44 -1.99
C TYR A 147 18.62 27.85 -1.41
N LEU A 148 17.61 28.32 -0.69
CA LEU A 148 17.61 29.66 -0.08
C LEU A 148 18.79 29.85 0.90
N LEU A 149 19.08 28.86 1.73
CA LEU A 149 20.07 28.97 2.81
C LEU A 149 21.48 28.58 2.39
N LEU A 150 21.65 27.61 1.48
CA LEU A 150 22.95 27.03 1.16
C LEU A 150 23.47 27.48 -0.21
N ALA A 151 22.59 27.84 -1.15
CA ALA A 151 23.00 28.25 -2.50
C ALA A 151 21.95 29.12 -3.19
N PRO A 152 21.59 30.31 -2.65
CA PRO A 152 20.49 31.13 -3.17
C PRO A 152 20.69 31.55 -4.63
N GLN A 153 21.95 31.65 -5.08
CA GLN A 153 22.29 31.91 -6.49
C GLN A 153 21.69 30.88 -7.46
N ARG A 154 21.43 29.63 -7.02
CA ARG A 154 20.85 28.57 -7.85
C ARG A 154 19.45 28.90 -8.32
N LEU A 155 18.67 29.59 -7.50
CA LEU A 155 17.29 29.99 -7.82
C LEU A 155 17.21 31.02 -8.96
N ARG A 156 18.33 31.62 -9.36
CA ARG A 156 18.41 32.53 -10.51
C ARG A 156 18.86 31.84 -11.80
N GLN A 157 19.15 30.54 -11.75
CA GLN A 157 19.72 29.81 -12.89
C GLN A 157 18.64 29.01 -13.63
N ILE A 158 18.79 28.92 -14.96
CA ILE A 158 17.87 28.20 -15.85
C ILE A 158 17.63 26.75 -15.40
N PRO A 159 18.66 25.95 -14.99
CA PRO A 159 18.42 24.58 -14.58
C PRO A 159 17.49 24.43 -13.36
N ALA A 160 17.49 25.40 -12.44
CA ALA A 160 16.58 25.36 -11.29
C ALA A 160 15.13 25.55 -11.71
N TRP A 161 14.86 26.55 -12.57
CA TRP A 161 13.53 26.78 -13.15
C TRP A 161 13.11 25.65 -14.08
N GLY A 162 14.03 25.14 -14.89
CA GLY A 162 13.81 23.98 -15.75
C GLY A 162 13.42 22.73 -14.95
N GLY A 163 14.10 22.47 -13.84
CA GLY A 163 13.72 21.42 -12.90
C GLY A 163 12.31 21.64 -12.31
N ALA A 164 11.99 22.85 -11.87
CA ALA A 164 10.66 23.16 -11.34
C ALA A 164 9.55 23.00 -12.37
N VAL A 165 9.76 23.48 -13.60
CA VAL A 165 8.84 23.31 -14.73
C VAL A 165 8.66 21.83 -15.06
N LEU A 166 9.73 21.03 -15.05
CA LEU A 166 9.66 19.59 -15.30
C LEU A 166 8.90 18.85 -14.20
N ALA A 167 9.08 19.23 -12.93
CA ALA A 167 8.28 18.68 -11.82
C ALA A 167 6.79 19.00 -12.01
N ALA A 168 6.45 20.25 -12.36
CA ALA A 168 5.08 20.67 -12.62
C ALA A 168 4.48 19.97 -13.86
N ALA A 169 5.27 19.77 -14.92
CA ALA A 169 4.86 19.05 -16.11
C ALA A 169 4.54 17.58 -15.79
N LEU A 170 5.38 16.90 -14.99
CA LEU A 170 5.11 15.53 -14.55
C LEU A 170 3.87 15.46 -13.64
N LEU A 171 3.66 16.46 -12.78
CA LEU A 171 2.48 16.55 -11.90
C LEU A 171 1.21 17.03 -12.64
N SER A 172 1.33 17.47 -13.89
CA SER A 172 0.21 18.06 -14.63
C SER A 172 -1.04 17.19 -14.74
N PRO A 173 -1.00 15.85 -14.87
CA PRO A 173 -2.22 15.04 -14.89
C PRO A 173 -3.05 15.21 -13.61
N VAL A 174 -2.38 15.26 -12.45
CA VAL A 174 -3.01 15.46 -11.14
C VAL A 174 -3.53 16.88 -10.97
N ILE A 175 -2.77 17.87 -11.45
CA ILE A 175 -3.19 19.29 -11.43
C ILE A 175 -4.45 19.48 -12.28
N ILE A 176 -4.47 18.94 -13.50
CA ILE A 176 -5.61 19.04 -14.41
C ILE A 176 -6.81 18.30 -13.83
N TYR A 177 -6.61 17.07 -13.33
CA TYR A 177 -7.68 16.29 -12.68
C TYR A 177 -8.33 17.08 -11.55
N ASN A 178 -7.53 17.62 -10.63
CA ASN A 178 -8.04 18.37 -9.48
C ASN A 178 -8.67 19.72 -9.87
N ALA A 179 -8.12 20.41 -10.87
CA ALA A 179 -8.72 21.64 -11.37
C ALA A 179 -10.10 21.38 -12.00
N MET A 180 -10.23 20.30 -12.79
CA MET A 180 -11.50 19.93 -13.41
C MET A 180 -12.51 19.40 -12.40
N LEU A 181 -12.07 18.59 -11.43
CA LEU A 181 -12.92 18.11 -10.35
C LEU A 181 -13.46 19.28 -9.53
N PHE A 182 -12.59 20.24 -9.18
CA PHE A 182 -13.00 21.44 -8.47
C PHE A 182 -13.98 22.30 -9.28
N ALA A 183 -13.72 22.51 -10.57
CA ALA A 183 -14.61 23.28 -11.43
C ALA A 183 -16.00 22.64 -11.62
N THR A 184 -16.11 21.31 -11.51
CA THR A 184 -17.35 20.57 -11.76
C THR A 184 -18.11 20.18 -10.50
N ARG A 185 -17.42 19.94 -9.39
CA ARG A 185 -18.00 19.46 -8.12
C ARG A 185 -17.75 20.40 -6.93
N GLY A 186 -16.85 21.37 -7.05
CA GLY A 186 -16.55 22.34 -5.98
C GLY A 186 -15.55 21.85 -4.93
N HIS A 187 -14.88 20.72 -5.16
CA HIS A 187 -13.88 20.17 -4.23
C HIS A 187 -12.72 19.49 -4.98
N PHE A 188 -11.61 19.29 -4.28
CA PHE A 188 -10.47 18.51 -4.77
C PHE A 188 -10.68 17.01 -4.54
N ASP A 189 -9.72 16.20 -4.96
CA ASP A 189 -9.69 14.77 -4.65
C ASP A 189 -9.72 14.52 -3.14
N ALA A 190 -10.07 13.29 -2.75
CA ALA A 190 -10.35 12.98 -1.35
C ALA A 190 -9.16 13.27 -0.44
N THR A 191 -7.92 13.02 -0.89
CA THR A 191 -6.73 13.23 -0.07
C THR A 191 -6.39 14.71 0.07
N LEU A 192 -6.41 15.48 -1.02
CA LEU A 192 -6.14 16.92 -0.97
C LEU A 192 -7.22 17.67 -0.18
N TRP A 193 -8.48 17.29 -0.36
CA TRP A 193 -9.59 17.87 0.38
C TRP A 193 -9.49 17.54 1.89
N ALA A 194 -9.18 16.29 2.19
CA ALA A 194 -8.93 15.83 3.55
C ALA A 194 -7.76 16.58 4.20
N MET A 195 -6.67 16.85 3.47
CA MET A 195 -5.52 17.63 3.96
C MET A 195 -5.88 19.06 4.37
N LEU A 196 -6.95 19.63 3.80
CA LEU A 196 -7.49 20.94 4.20
C LEU A 196 -8.42 20.85 5.42
N GLY A 197 -8.61 19.65 6.00
CA GLY A 197 -9.51 19.41 7.11
C GLY A 197 -10.99 19.45 6.73
N GLN A 198 -11.31 19.28 5.44
CA GLN A 198 -12.68 19.39 4.92
C GLN A 198 -13.26 18.01 4.58
N GLN A 199 -14.57 17.85 4.77
CA GLN A 199 -15.35 16.68 4.33
C GLN A 199 -16.32 17.11 3.22
N HIS A 200 -16.66 16.17 2.33
CA HIS A 200 -17.60 16.41 1.23
C HIS A 200 -18.56 15.22 1.10
N GLU A 201 -19.78 15.46 0.62
CA GLU A 201 -20.81 14.41 0.44
C GLU A 201 -20.35 13.27 -0.49
N ASP A 202 -19.53 13.59 -1.49
CA ASP A 202 -18.95 12.60 -2.40
C ASP A 202 -18.01 11.62 -1.67
N PHE A 203 -17.52 12.04 -0.51
CA PHE A 203 -16.54 11.32 0.32
C PHE A 203 -17.13 10.91 1.68
N TRP A 204 -18.46 10.84 1.82
CA TRP A 204 -19.12 10.64 3.11
C TRP A 204 -18.71 9.36 3.86
N SER A 205 -18.22 8.34 3.14
CA SER A 205 -17.70 7.09 3.71
C SER A 205 -16.19 7.10 3.94
N ASP A 206 -15.53 8.24 3.75
CA ASP A 206 -14.07 8.34 3.68
C ASP A 206 -13.49 8.99 4.95
N ASP A 207 -13.09 8.15 5.91
CA ASP A 207 -12.46 8.55 7.18
C ASP A 207 -11.00 9.05 7.01
N HIS A 208 -10.65 9.60 5.85
CA HIS A 208 -9.30 10.11 5.57
C HIS A 208 -9.11 11.58 5.97
N ALA A 209 -10.17 12.28 6.37
CA ALA A 209 -10.13 13.68 6.80
C ALA A 209 -9.01 13.89 7.84
N TYR A 210 -8.14 14.87 7.60
CA TYR A 210 -7.12 15.27 8.57
C TYR A 210 -7.83 15.95 9.74
N THR A 211 -8.08 15.21 10.80
CA THR A 211 -8.58 15.76 12.05
C THR A 211 -7.49 16.61 12.70
N GLY A 212 -7.89 17.69 13.37
CA GLY A 212 -6.99 18.75 13.86
C GLY A 212 -5.80 18.29 14.70
N PHE A 213 -4.94 19.25 15.05
CA PHE A 213 -3.61 19.09 15.64
C PHE A 213 -3.53 18.22 16.92
N PHE A 214 -3.55 16.88 16.89
CA PHE A 214 -3.31 16.03 18.09
C PHE A 214 -2.80 14.58 17.85
N HIS A 215 -2.38 14.18 16.64
CA HIS A 215 -2.05 12.77 16.37
C HIS A 215 -0.60 12.34 16.64
N LEU A 216 0.30 13.21 17.11
CA LEU A 216 1.72 12.85 17.32
C LEU A 216 1.93 11.64 18.23
N LEU A 217 1.09 11.48 19.25
CA LEU A 217 1.16 10.33 20.16
C LEU A 217 0.72 9.03 19.48
N ASP A 218 -0.22 9.10 18.53
CA ASP A 218 -0.67 7.95 17.73
C ASP A 218 0.44 7.44 16.81
N TRP A 219 1.46 8.26 16.52
CA TRP A 219 2.59 7.88 15.69
C TRP A 219 3.72 7.21 16.45
N TRP A 220 3.88 7.52 17.75
CA TRP A 220 5.05 7.10 18.51
C TRP A 220 5.22 5.58 18.53
N HIS A 221 4.12 4.83 18.62
CA HIS A 221 4.17 3.37 18.67
C HIS A 221 4.67 2.74 17.35
N TRP A 222 4.52 3.42 16.20
CA TRP A 222 5.04 2.92 14.92
C TRP A 222 6.56 2.93 14.84
N LEU A 223 7.25 3.72 15.67
CA LEU A 223 8.71 3.68 15.75
C LEU A 223 9.20 2.29 16.19
N PRO A 224 8.84 1.77 17.38
CA PRO A 224 9.19 0.42 17.77
C PRO A 224 8.44 -0.67 16.99
N ASP A 225 7.14 -0.53 16.75
CA ASP A 225 6.34 -1.58 16.12
C ASP A 225 6.68 -1.77 14.63
N GLY A 226 7.19 -0.72 13.99
CA GLY A 226 7.56 -0.72 12.59
C GLY A 226 9.05 -0.88 12.33
N PHE A 227 9.89 -0.08 13.01
CA PHE A 227 11.33 -0.02 12.79
C PHE A 227 12.14 -0.87 13.78
N GLY A 228 11.56 -1.22 14.93
CA GLY A 228 12.23 -1.91 16.03
C GLY A 228 12.90 -0.95 17.01
N TRP A 229 12.94 -1.36 18.28
CA TRP A 229 13.52 -0.55 19.36
C TRP A 229 14.98 -0.17 19.15
N LEU A 230 15.81 -1.11 18.69
CA LEU A 230 17.25 -0.86 18.53
C LEU A 230 17.53 0.20 17.47
N LEU A 231 16.91 0.11 16.29
CA LEU A 231 17.09 1.12 15.23
C LEU A 231 16.60 2.49 15.69
N THR A 232 15.44 2.53 16.36
CA THR A 232 14.87 3.77 16.92
C THR A 232 15.83 4.42 17.93
N LEU A 233 16.38 3.63 18.86
CA LEU A 233 17.34 4.11 19.86
C LEU A 233 18.63 4.65 19.21
N LEU A 234 19.21 3.90 18.26
CA LEU A 234 20.41 4.35 17.55
C LEU A 234 20.15 5.64 16.76
N ALA A 235 18.96 5.79 16.17
CA ALA A 235 18.57 7.00 15.48
C ALA A 235 18.43 8.19 16.43
N ILE A 236 17.79 8.02 17.59
CA ILE A 236 17.68 9.08 18.62
C ILE A 236 19.06 9.52 19.10
N VAL A 237 19.92 8.57 19.49
CA VAL A 237 21.28 8.86 19.96
C VAL A 237 22.11 9.51 18.85
N GLY A 238 21.98 9.02 17.62
CA GLY A 238 22.63 9.62 16.44
C GLY A 238 22.18 11.04 16.16
N ALA A 239 20.88 11.32 16.27
CA ALA A 239 20.31 12.65 16.12
C ALA A 239 20.84 13.61 17.20
N VAL A 240 20.85 13.18 18.47
CA VAL A 240 21.40 13.97 19.59
C VAL A 240 22.89 14.26 19.36
N LEU A 241 23.68 13.25 18.99
CA LEU A 241 25.10 13.41 18.70
C LEU A 241 25.33 14.38 17.53
N MET A 242 24.56 14.26 16.45
CA MET A 242 24.64 15.15 15.31
C MET A 242 24.30 16.59 15.68
N THR A 243 23.27 16.82 16.51
CA THR A 243 22.90 18.15 17.02
C THR A 243 23.99 18.75 17.91
N ILE A 244 24.56 17.96 18.83
CA ILE A 244 25.69 18.42 19.68
C ILE A 244 26.89 18.80 18.81
N GLN A 245 27.21 18.00 17.79
CA GLN A 245 28.31 18.32 16.88
C GLN A 245 28.01 19.52 15.99
N TRP A 246 26.76 19.72 15.57
CA TRP A 246 26.32 20.91 14.84
C TRP A 246 26.54 22.16 15.67
N CYS A 247 26.01 22.19 16.90
CA CYS A 247 26.13 23.34 17.80
C CYS A 247 27.58 23.68 18.15
N ASN A 248 28.45 22.67 18.21
CA ASN A 248 29.87 22.84 18.47
C ASN A 248 30.73 23.10 17.21
N GLY A 249 30.12 23.17 16.01
CA GLY A 249 30.84 23.36 14.75
C GLY A 249 31.76 22.20 14.34
N ARG A 250 31.53 20.99 14.87
CA ARG A 250 32.39 19.80 14.70
C ARG A 250 31.89 18.82 13.64
N LEU A 251 30.83 19.15 12.91
CA LEU A 251 30.31 18.25 11.88
C LEU A 251 31.34 18.02 10.76
N PRO A 252 31.46 16.78 10.28
CA PRO A 252 32.43 16.41 9.25
C PRO A 252 32.11 17.08 7.90
N GLY A 253 33.15 17.50 7.18
CA GLY A 253 33.09 17.92 5.77
C GLY A 253 31.99 18.96 5.46
N LYS A 254 31.05 18.60 4.58
CA LYS A 254 29.87 19.42 4.20
C LYS A 254 28.81 19.46 5.32
N GLY A 255 29.22 19.62 6.59
CA GLY A 255 28.37 19.46 7.78
C GLY A 255 27.09 20.28 7.78
N ARG A 256 27.12 21.52 7.24
CA ARG A 256 25.92 22.35 7.06
C ARG A 256 24.86 21.70 6.17
N ARG A 257 25.28 20.98 5.11
CA ARG A 257 24.36 20.27 4.21
C ARG A 257 23.73 19.08 4.92
N LEU A 258 24.51 18.32 5.67
CA LEU A 258 24.03 17.17 6.44
C LEU A 258 22.94 17.58 7.43
N GLY A 259 23.25 18.49 8.37
CA GLY A 259 22.28 18.83 9.41
C GLY A 259 21.09 19.65 8.90
N TRP A 260 21.24 20.46 7.84
CA TRP A 260 20.07 21.02 7.16
C TRP A 260 19.18 19.92 6.58
N THR A 261 19.75 19.00 5.80
CA THR A 261 18.95 17.98 5.10
C THR A 261 18.24 17.07 6.09
N VAL A 262 18.96 16.55 7.09
CA VAL A 262 18.39 15.67 8.11
C VAL A 262 17.42 16.43 9.02
N GLY A 263 17.79 17.63 9.47
CA GLY A 263 16.95 18.45 10.36
C GLY A 263 15.65 18.88 9.68
N ALA A 264 15.73 19.46 8.48
CA ALA A 264 14.55 19.90 7.72
C ALA A 264 13.67 18.72 7.31
N LEU A 265 14.25 17.57 6.93
CA LEU A 265 13.49 16.37 6.58
C LEU A 265 12.77 15.80 7.81
N THR A 266 13.46 15.74 8.94
CA THR A 266 12.86 15.27 10.20
C THR A 266 11.73 16.19 10.62
N LEU A 267 11.97 17.51 10.65
CA LEU A 267 10.97 18.51 11.02
C LEU A 267 9.75 18.48 10.10
N SER A 268 9.96 18.50 8.78
CA SER A 268 8.86 18.45 7.81
C SER A 268 8.05 17.16 7.90
N THR A 269 8.71 16.02 8.18
CA THR A 269 8.02 14.75 8.42
C THR A 269 7.20 14.81 9.70
N VAL A 270 7.77 15.27 10.82
CA VAL A 270 7.05 15.45 12.09
C VAL A 270 5.83 16.35 11.89
N VAL A 271 6.02 17.50 11.23
CA VAL A 271 4.92 18.43 10.93
C VAL A 271 3.83 17.73 10.13
N LEU A 272 4.15 16.99 9.07
CA LEU A 272 3.15 16.27 8.28
C LEU A 272 2.43 15.20 9.10
N LEU A 273 3.15 14.45 9.94
CA LEU A 273 2.56 13.43 10.82
C LEU A 273 1.63 14.05 11.88
N SER A 274 1.89 15.27 12.35
CA SER A 274 1.01 15.96 13.30
C SER A 274 -0.40 16.20 12.76
N PHE A 275 -0.55 16.28 11.43
CA PHE A 275 -1.84 16.44 10.78
C PHE A 275 -2.38 15.11 10.21
N ALA A 276 -1.51 14.16 9.88
CA ALA A 276 -1.93 12.91 9.26
C ALA A 276 -2.60 11.94 10.24
N PRO A 277 -3.64 11.19 9.82
CA PRO A 277 -4.24 10.15 10.64
C PRO A 277 -3.19 9.06 10.94
N GLY A 278 -3.17 8.54 12.18
CA GLY A 278 -2.19 7.58 12.76
C GLY A 278 -2.10 6.19 12.09
N ARG A 279 -2.10 6.14 10.76
CA ARG A 279 -2.08 4.92 9.95
C ARG A 279 -0.65 4.56 9.58
N LYS A 280 -0.28 3.28 9.71
CA LYS A 280 1.08 2.79 9.38
C LYS A 280 1.70 3.45 8.13
N GLN A 281 0.97 3.61 7.03
CA GLN A 281 1.46 4.15 5.76
C GLN A 281 2.24 5.47 5.87
N TYR A 282 1.88 6.44 6.74
CA TYR A 282 2.68 7.69 6.81
C TYR A 282 3.95 7.54 7.66
N ALA A 283 4.03 6.55 8.54
CA ALA A 283 5.25 6.25 9.31
C ALA A 283 6.43 5.88 8.38
N ALA A 284 6.14 5.43 7.15
CA ALA A 284 7.15 5.18 6.12
C ALA A 284 8.11 6.37 5.91
N LEU A 285 7.63 7.61 6.03
CA LEU A 285 8.43 8.81 5.84
C LEU A 285 9.57 8.94 6.87
N MET A 286 9.43 8.34 8.05
CA MET A 286 10.49 8.28 9.06
C MET A 286 11.64 7.36 8.68
N THR A 287 11.51 6.55 7.62
CA THR A 287 12.58 5.66 7.16
C THR A 287 13.88 6.40 6.85
N LEU A 288 13.80 7.52 6.12
CA LEU A 288 15.00 8.28 5.75
C LEU A 288 15.64 8.98 6.96
N PRO A 289 14.91 9.78 7.78
CA PRO A 289 15.47 10.37 9.00
C PRO A 289 16.12 9.35 9.93
N LEU A 290 15.43 8.24 10.23
CA LEU A 290 15.93 7.23 11.17
C LEU A 290 17.20 6.55 10.64
N ALA A 291 17.21 6.16 9.36
CA ALA A 291 18.37 5.53 8.75
C ALA A 291 19.58 6.48 8.70
N LEU A 292 19.37 7.75 8.35
CA LEU A 292 20.44 8.76 8.28
C LEU A 292 21.04 9.05 9.66
N CYS A 293 20.20 9.23 10.69
CA CYS A 293 20.66 9.47 12.06
C CYS A 293 21.37 8.24 12.66
N ALA A 294 20.81 7.04 12.51
CA ALA A 294 21.44 5.81 13.01
C ALA A 294 22.77 5.53 12.31
N ALA A 295 22.84 5.71 10.98
CA ALA A 295 24.10 5.58 10.22
C ALA A 295 25.18 6.54 10.73
N TYR A 296 24.78 7.72 11.23
CA TYR A 296 25.73 8.73 11.69
C TYR A 296 26.43 8.27 12.97
N LEU A 297 25.64 7.75 13.91
CA LEU A 297 26.17 7.14 15.12
C LEU A 297 27.10 5.96 14.80
N LEU A 298 26.66 5.05 13.90
CA LEU A 298 27.48 3.91 13.50
C LEU A 298 28.80 4.36 12.87
N ARG A 299 28.80 5.41 12.05
CA ARG A 299 30.01 5.98 11.46
C ARG A 299 30.99 6.43 12.54
N GLU A 300 30.53 7.19 13.53
CA GLU A 300 31.37 7.65 14.65
C GLU A 300 31.93 6.48 15.47
N LEU A 301 31.12 5.46 15.74
CA LEU A 301 31.55 4.26 16.45
C LEU A 301 32.63 3.51 15.67
N THR A 302 32.48 3.41 14.35
CA THR A 302 33.43 2.68 13.50
C THR A 302 34.81 3.35 13.43
N GLY A 303 34.94 4.62 13.84
CA GLY A 303 36.23 5.31 14.02
C GLY A 303 37.03 4.84 15.25
N ARG A 304 36.42 4.08 16.17
CA ARG A 304 37.05 3.61 17.41
C ARG A 304 37.71 2.23 17.25
N ARG A 305 38.59 1.87 18.20
CA ARG A 305 39.16 0.51 18.30
C ARG A 305 38.02 -0.52 18.39
N ASN A 306 38.06 -1.55 17.56
CA ASN A 306 37.01 -2.58 17.39
C ASN A 306 35.64 -2.05 16.91
N GLY A 307 35.53 -0.78 16.52
CA GLY A 307 34.27 -0.13 16.19
C GLY A 307 33.54 -0.72 14.97
N VAL A 308 34.29 -1.25 14.00
CA VAL A 308 33.71 -1.92 12.82
C VAL A 308 32.97 -3.19 13.23
N GLY A 309 33.58 -4.04 14.07
CA GLY A 309 32.94 -5.26 14.58
C GLY A 309 31.70 -4.94 15.42
N PHE A 310 31.76 -3.89 16.24
CA PHE A 310 30.62 -3.44 17.03
C PHE A 310 29.45 -2.94 16.15
N ALA A 311 29.73 -2.12 15.13
CA ALA A 311 28.70 -1.68 14.19
C ALA A 311 28.09 -2.84 13.38
N ALA A 312 28.91 -3.82 12.97
CA ALA A 312 28.43 -5.03 12.30
C ALA A 312 27.51 -5.85 13.22
N ALA A 313 27.85 -5.98 14.51
CA ALA A 313 27.00 -6.64 15.50
C ALA A 313 25.66 -5.92 15.69
N LEU A 314 25.66 -4.58 15.77
CA LEU A 314 24.42 -3.78 15.85
C LEU A 314 23.54 -3.96 14.60
N LEU A 315 24.14 -3.95 13.40
CA LEU A 315 23.42 -4.22 12.15
C LEU A 315 22.82 -5.63 12.13
N ALA A 316 23.56 -6.64 12.61
CA ALA A 316 23.05 -8.00 12.74
C ALA A 316 21.87 -8.09 13.71
N LEU A 317 21.94 -7.38 14.85
CA LEU A 317 20.86 -7.32 15.82
C LEU A 317 19.60 -6.62 15.28
N ILE A 318 19.74 -5.68 14.33
CA ILE A 318 18.61 -5.09 13.61
C ILE A 318 18.07 -6.08 12.56
N ALA A 319 18.95 -6.81 11.87
CA ALA A 319 18.57 -7.75 10.82
C ALA A 319 17.79 -8.96 11.36
N LEU A 320 18.07 -9.42 12.58
CA LEU A 320 17.44 -10.60 13.18
C LEU A 320 15.91 -10.47 13.31
N PRO A 321 15.35 -9.41 13.93
CA PRO A 321 13.90 -9.21 13.98
C PRO A 321 13.25 -9.05 12.60
N THR A 322 13.94 -8.37 11.67
CA THR A 322 13.49 -8.24 10.29
C THR A 322 13.39 -9.59 9.59
N ALA A 323 14.43 -10.42 9.71
CA ALA A 323 14.45 -11.77 9.14
C ALA A 323 13.34 -12.64 9.76
N ASN A 324 13.19 -12.62 11.09
CA ASN A 324 12.14 -13.36 11.79
C ASN A 324 10.73 -12.92 11.34
N GLY A 325 10.47 -11.62 11.22
CA GLY A 325 9.16 -11.08 10.82
C GLY A 325 8.82 -11.21 9.33
N GLN A 326 9.82 -11.11 8.45
CA GLN A 326 9.60 -11.00 7.00
C GLN A 326 9.83 -12.30 6.24
N LEU A 327 10.71 -13.19 6.71
CA LEU A 327 10.98 -14.48 6.05
C LEU A 327 10.06 -15.60 6.53
N ARG A 328 9.61 -15.55 7.79
CA ARG A 328 8.70 -16.57 8.34
C ARG A 328 7.24 -16.18 8.06
N ALA A 329 6.42 -17.13 7.64
CA ALA A 329 5.02 -17.14 8.07
C ALA A 329 5.04 -17.43 9.58
N ALA A 330 4.24 -16.88 10.48
CA ALA A 330 4.38 -17.10 11.95
C ALA A 330 5.79 -16.78 12.54
N PRO A 331 6.09 -15.49 12.79
CA PRO A 331 7.29 -15.11 13.53
C PRO A 331 7.25 -15.61 14.99
N VAL A 332 8.42 -15.85 15.57
CA VAL A 332 8.57 -16.39 16.93
C VAL A 332 8.98 -15.30 17.92
N GLY A 333 8.44 -15.35 19.15
CA GLY A 333 8.81 -14.46 20.25
C GLY A 333 7.86 -13.27 20.45
N THR A 334 8.31 -12.26 21.17
CA THR A 334 7.49 -11.08 21.52
C THR A 334 7.48 -10.05 20.40
N SER A 335 6.30 -9.59 20.02
CA SER A 335 6.12 -8.48 19.07
C SER A 335 6.82 -7.20 19.55
N GLY A 336 7.34 -6.39 18.62
CA GLY A 336 8.12 -5.17 18.89
C GLY A 336 9.58 -5.41 19.28
N VAL A 337 9.94 -6.63 19.69
CA VAL A 337 11.32 -7.02 20.06
C VAL A 337 11.86 -8.06 19.10
N ALA A 338 11.22 -9.23 19.03
CA ALA A 338 11.67 -10.35 18.21
C ALA A 338 11.24 -10.23 16.75
N TYR A 339 10.20 -9.45 16.46
CA TYR A 339 9.74 -9.08 15.12
C TYR A 339 8.88 -7.82 15.23
N ALA A 340 8.67 -7.12 14.12
CA ALA A 340 7.81 -5.94 14.08
C ALA A 340 6.36 -6.28 13.70
N ALA A 341 5.40 -5.60 14.34
CA ALA A 341 3.97 -5.87 14.30
C ALA A 341 3.27 -5.37 13.02
N LEU A 342 3.97 -5.29 11.89
CA LEU A 342 3.45 -4.68 10.66
C LEU A 342 2.51 -5.60 9.85
N ARG A 343 2.62 -6.92 10.04
CA ARG A 343 1.86 -7.92 9.27
C ARG A 343 0.60 -8.32 10.04
N PRO A 344 -0.60 -8.21 9.43
CA PRO A 344 -1.77 -8.88 9.97
C PRO A 344 -1.52 -10.40 9.94
N THR A 345 -1.86 -11.07 11.03
CA THR A 345 -1.44 -12.46 11.34
C THR A 345 -2.26 -13.55 10.65
N SER A 346 -3.29 -13.20 9.87
CA SER A 346 -4.19 -14.21 9.31
C SER A 346 -3.62 -14.86 8.04
N TYR A 347 -3.11 -16.09 8.21
CA TYR A 347 -2.71 -16.97 7.11
C TYR A 347 -3.89 -17.70 6.45
N ALA A 348 -5.11 -17.53 6.97
CA ALA A 348 -6.29 -18.23 6.51
C ALA A 348 -6.57 -18.02 5.02
N TYR A 349 -6.37 -16.79 4.53
CA TYR A 349 -6.61 -16.46 3.13
C TYR A 349 -5.68 -17.18 2.15
N ARG A 350 -4.51 -17.64 2.61
CA ARG A 350 -3.64 -18.50 1.79
C ARG A 350 -4.26 -19.88 1.61
N THR A 351 -4.71 -20.51 2.70
CA THR A 351 -5.40 -21.80 2.63
C THR A 351 -6.65 -21.71 1.76
N LEU A 352 -7.39 -20.60 1.86
CA LEU A 352 -8.53 -20.31 1.01
C LEU A 352 -8.13 -20.19 -0.47
N ASP A 353 -7.06 -19.47 -0.80
CA ASP A 353 -6.60 -19.32 -2.18
C ASP A 353 -6.17 -20.68 -2.77
N GLU A 354 -5.46 -21.52 -2.01
CA GLU A 354 -5.09 -22.88 -2.40
C GLU A 354 -6.32 -23.78 -2.63
N TYR A 355 -7.36 -23.65 -1.80
CA TYR A 355 -8.64 -24.33 -2.00
C TYR A 355 -9.34 -23.88 -3.31
N LEU A 356 -9.35 -22.58 -3.59
CA LEU A 356 -9.95 -22.02 -4.80
C LEU A 356 -9.17 -22.44 -6.06
N GLU A 357 -7.84 -22.51 -6.01
CA GLU A 357 -7.04 -23.04 -7.14
C GLU A 357 -7.43 -24.48 -7.47
N ARG A 358 -7.58 -25.35 -6.47
CA ARG A 358 -8.04 -26.73 -6.67
C ARG A 358 -9.48 -26.78 -7.19
N THR A 359 -10.35 -25.92 -6.67
CA THR A 359 -11.77 -25.82 -7.07
C THR A 359 -11.93 -25.50 -8.55
N PHE A 360 -11.17 -24.53 -9.06
CA PHE A 360 -11.27 -24.08 -10.44
C PHE A 360 -10.31 -24.80 -11.40
N SER A 361 -9.43 -25.68 -10.90
CA SER A 361 -8.48 -26.41 -11.74
C SER A 361 -9.22 -27.28 -12.76
N GLY A 362 -8.97 -27.03 -14.05
CA GLY A 362 -9.61 -27.76 -15.15
C GLY A 362 -11.08 -27.37 -15.43
N GLN A 363 -11.62 -26.38 -14.73
CA GLN A 363 -12.98 -25.88 -14.95
C GLN A 363 -13.03 -24.89 -16.13
N PRO A 364 -14.14 -24.84 -16.89
CA PRO A 364 -14.29 -23.86 -17.98
C PRO A 364 -14.43 -22.44 -17.44
N SER A 365 -14.03 -21.44 -18.23
CA SER A 365 -14.26 -20.02 -17.92
C SER A 365 -15.74 -19.65 -18.07
N ALA A 366 -16.26 -18.81 -17.17
CA ALA A 366 -17.62 -18.28 -17.27
C ALA A 366 -17.63 -16.76 -17.36
N GLN A 367 -18.67 -16.24 -18.02
CA GLN A 367 -18.93 -14.81 -18.02
C GLN A 367 -19.18 -14.33 -16.59
N MET A 368 -18.56 -13.20 -16.26
CA MET A 368 -18.73 -12.50 -15.00
C MET A 368 -20.19 -12.13 -14.71
N ILE A 369 -20.59 -12.28 -13.45
CA ILE A 369 -21.89 -11.83 -12.93
C ILE A 369 -21.66 -10.55 -12.13
N THR A 370 -21.49 -9.44 -12.83
CA THR A 370 -21.32 -8.13 -12.20
C THR A 370 -22.69 -7.55 -11.84
N ALA A 371 -22.93 -7.33 -10.55
CA ALA A 371 -24.04 -6.52 -10.05
C ALA A 371 -23.58 -5.05 -9.93
N GLY A 372 -24.39 -4.10 -10.42
CA GLY A 372 -24.28 -2.69 -10.05
C GLY A 372 -23.91 -1.70 -11.18
N ASP A 373 -22.72 -1.79 -11.77
CA ASP A 373 -22.24 -0.78 -12.74
C ASP A 373 -22.35 -1.27 -14.19
N VAL A 374 -23.31 -0.70 -14.93
CA VAL A 374 -23.58 -1.00 -16.34
C VAL A 374 -22.38 -0.70 -17.25
N GLN A 375 -21.64 0.39 -16.99
CA GLN A 375 -20.50 0.80 -17.83
C GLN A 375 -19.29 -0.09 -17.60
N LEU A 376 -18.99 -0.43 -16.34
CA LEU A 376 -17.93 -1.37 -16.00
C LEU A 376 -18.27 -2.78 -16.49
N ALA A 377 -19.51 -3.24 -16.24
CA ALA A 377 -19.99 -4.54 -16.72
C ALA A 377 -19.90 -4.64 -18.26
N GLY A 378 -20.28 -3.60 -18.99
CA GLY A 378 -20.15 -3.55 -20.46
C GLY A 378 -18.70 -3.71 -20.94
N ARG A 379 -17.75 -3.03 -20.30
CA ARG A 379 -16.32 -3.15 -20.63
C ARG A 379 -15.74 -4.51 -20.28
N LEU A 380 -16.10 -5.06 -19.12
CA LEU A 380 -15.65 -6.39 -18.71
C LEU A 380 -16.20 -7.48 -19.63
N ARG A 381 -17.46 -7.34 -20.08
CA ARG A 381 -18.05 -8.21 -21.11
C ARG A 381 -17.32 -8.10 -22.45
N ALA A 382 -16.98 -6.88 -22.89
CA ALA A 382 -16.21 -6.67 -24.11
C ALA A 382 -14.82 -7.31 -24.03
N ARG A 383 -14.15 -7.17 -22.87
CA ARG A 383 -12.85 -7.80 -22.61
C ARG A 383 -12.92 -9.33 -22.58
N TYR A 384 -13.91 -9.89 -21.89
CA TYR A 384 -14.18 -11.34 -21.89
C TYR A 384 -14.30 -11.88 -23.32
N ARG A 385 -15.11 -11.22 -24.17
CA ARG A 385 -15.28 -11.59 -25.58
C ARG A 385 -14.00 -11.43 -26.40
N ALA A 386 -13.17 -10.43 -26.09
CA ALA A 386 -11.90 -10.22 -26.79
C ALA A 386 -10.86 -11.30 -26.42
N ASP A 387 -10.79 -11.68 -25.14
CA ASP A 387 -9.79 -12.63 -24.64
C ASP A 387 -10.12 -14.09 -25.00
N LEU A 388 -11.41 -14.45 -25.05
CA LEU A 388 -11.87 -15.82 -25.32
C LEU A 388 -12.52 -16.01 -26.71
N GLY A 389 -12.66 -14.92 -27.48
CA GLY A 389 -13.37 -14.92 -28.76
C GLY A 389 -14.90 -15.11 -28.61
N SER A 390 -15.55 -15.47 -29.72
CA SER A 390 -16.94 -15.91 -29.77
C SER A 390 -17.00 -17.44 -29.70
N ALA A 391 -16.63 -18.06 -28.58
CA ALA A 391 -16.75 -19.52 -28.45
C ALA A 391 -16.81 -19.96 -26.98
N PRO A 392 -17.38 -21.15 -26.72
CA PRO A 392 -18.67 -21.67 -27.16
C PRO A 392 -19.64 -21.82 -25.96
N ALA A 393 -20.86 -22.27 -26.21
CA ALA A 393 -21.66 -22.96 -25.19
C ALA A 393 -20.87 -24.22 -24.75
N ILE A 394 -20.01 -24.09 -23.74
CA ILE A 394 -19.29 -25.24 -23.15
C ILE A 394 -20.26 -25.94 -22.20
N GLY A 395 -20.36 -27.27 -22.31
CA GLY A 395 -21.16 -28.08 -21.40
C GLY A 395 -20.78 -27.83 -19.94
N GLY A 396 -21.76 -27.41 -19.14
CA GLY A 396 -21.64 -27.12 -17.71
C GLY A 396 -20.93 -25.80 -17.39
N ARG A 397 -21.55 -24.96 -16.56
CA ARG A 397 -20.86 -23.80 -15.97
C ARG A 397 -19.89 -24.27 -14.87
N PRO A 398 -18.77 -23.55 -14.66
CA PRO A 398 -17.91 -23.80 -13.50
C PRO A 398 -18.67 -23.54 -12.19
N PRO A 399 -18.12 -23.98 -11.05
CA PRO A 399 -18.68 -23.64 -9.75
C PRO A 399 -18.77 -22.13 -9.56
N ILE A 400 -19.86 -21.65 -8.96
CA ILE A 400 -19.96 -20.27 -8.49
C ILE A 400 -19.59 -20.21 -7.00
N VAL A 401 -18.62 -19.36 -6.67
CA VAL A 401 -18.16 -19.17 -5.29
C VAL A 401 -18.89 -17.98 -4.68
N ILE A 402 -19.67 -18.25 -3.64
CA ILE A 402 -20.39 -17.23 -2.86
C ILE A 402 -19.63 -17.03 -1.55
N TYR A 403 -19.22 -15.81 -1.25
CA TYR A 403 -18.38 -15.54 -0.09
C TYR A 403 -19.01 -14.53 0.87
N ASP A 404 -18.71 -14.72 2.16
CA ASP A 404 -19.19 -13.91 3.28
C ASP A 404 -18.80 -12.43 3.14
N ASP A 405 -19.76 -11.53 3.28
CA ASP A 405 -19.61 -10.07 3.28
C ASP A 405 -18.79 -9.55 4.47
N ARG A 406 -18.54 -10.37 5.49
CA ARG A 406 -17.66 -10.04 6.63
C ARG A 406 -16.18 -10.32 6.39
N MET A 407 -15.81 -10.93 5.27
CA MET A 407 -14.39 -11.16 4.96
C MET A 407 -13.59 -9.86 4.89
N ASP A 408 -12.29 -9.94 5.19
CA ASP A 408 -11.37 -8.80 5.11
C ASP A 408 -11.36 -8.26 3.69
N PHE A 409 -11.72 -6.98 3.55
CA PHE A 409 -11.89 -6.32 2.28
C PHE A 409 -10.63 -6.38 1.39
N ALA A 410 -9.45 -6.19 1.98
CA ALA A 410 -8.20 -6.21 1.24
C ALA A 410 -7.86 -7.63 0.76
N ALA A 411 -8.13 -8.64 1.57
CA ALA A 411 -7.92 -10.03 1.21
C ALA A 411 -8.86 -10.49 0.08
N VAL A 412 -10.16 -10.15 0.16
CA VAL A 412 -11.19 -10.52 -0.85
C VAL A 412 -10.85 -9.99 -2.23
N ARG A 413 -10.32 -8.76 -2.35
CA ARG A 413 -9.92 -8.19 -3.65
C ARG A 413 -8.90 -9.07 -4.37
N TRP A 414 -8.00 -9.69 -3.62
CA TRP A 414 -6.98 -10.57 -4.19
C TRP A 414 -7.49 -12.00 -4.40
N THR A 415 -8.17 -12.57 -3.42
CA THR A 415 -8.59 -13.98 -3.46
C THR A 415 -9.83 -14.23 -4.32
N MET A 416 -10.76 -13.28 -4.38
CA MET A 416 -12.05 -13.42 -5.10
C MET A 416 -12.10 -12.53 -6.34
N LEU A 417 -12.03 -11.20 -6.16
CA LEU A 417 -12.33 -10.25 -7.24
C LEU A 417 -11.36 -10.38 -8.43
N LEU A 418 -10.07 -10.62 -8.18
CA LEU A 418 -9.10 -10.83 -9.25
C LEU A 418 -9.42 -12.09 -10.09
N ARG A 419 -9.96 -13.14 -9.48
CA ARG A 419 -10.35 -14.37 -10.17
C ARG A 419 -11.52 -14.12 -11.12
N ASP A 420 -12.50 -13.37 -10.65
CA ASP A 420 -13.64 -12.96 -11.46
C ASP A 420 -13.17 -12.06 -12.62
N LEU A 421 -12.41 -11.00 -12.31
CA LEU A 421 -11.97 -9.98 -13.28
C LEU A 421 -10.96 -10.45 -14.34
N TYR A 422 -10.02 -11.32 -13.95
CA TYR A 422 -8.89 -11.67 -14.82
C TYR A 422 -8.83 -13.16 -15.17
N ARG A 423 -9.51 -14.04 -14.42
CA ARG A 423 -9.49 -15.49 -14.67
C ARG A 423 -10.85 -16.04 -15.11
N TYR A 424 -11.89 -15.21 -15.15
CA TYR A 424 -13.24 -15.60 -15.55
C TYR A 424 -13.79 -16.75 -14.70
N GLN A 425 -13.49 -16.70 -13.41
CA GLN A 425 -13.91 -17.65 -12.38
C GLN A 425 -14.96 -16.95 -11.50
N PRO A 426 -16.25 -17.32 -11.61
CA PRO A 426 -17.34 -16.52 -11.06
C PRO A 426 -17.33 -16.56 -9.53
N THR A 427 -17.24 -15.38 -8.94
CA THR A 427 -17.35 -15.17 -7.48
C THR A 427 -18.39 -14.11 -7.18
N MET A 428 -19.10 -14.23 -6.06
CA MET A 428 -20.14 -13.29 -5.66
C MET A 428 -20.16 -13.13 -4.14
N VAL A 429 -20.34 -11.90 -3.64
CA VAL A 429 -20.54 -11.68 -2.20
C VAL A 429 -21.98 -12.02 -1.81
N THR A 430 -22.20 -12.53 -0.60
CA THR A 430 -23.52 -12.89 -0.04
C THR A 430 -24.56 -11.77 -0.20
N GLU A 431 -24.19 -10.51 0.02
CA GLU A 431 -25.06 -9.35 -0.22
C GLU A 431 -25.57 -9.28 -1.67
N SER A 432 -24.69 -9.54 -2.65
CA SER A 432 -25.06 -9.49 -4.07
C SER A 432 -25.97 -10.66 -4.45
N LEU A 433 -25.80 -11.83 -3.82
CA LEU A 433 -26.69 -12.96 -4.01
C LEU A 433 -28.11 -12.62 -3.56
N VAL A 434 -28.25 -12.02 -2.38
CA VAL A 434 -29.57 -11.64 -1.86
C VAL A 434 -30.24 -10.62 -2.77
N LYS A 435 -29.49 -9.63 -3.27
CA LYS A 435 -30.02 -8.69 -4.28
C LYS A 435 -30.49 -9.41 -5.55
N VAL A 436 -29.72 -10.38 -6.05
CA VAL A 436 -30.13 -11.19 -7.21
C VAL A 436 -31.43 -11.95 -6.93
N PHE A 437 -31.58 -12.52 -5.73
CA PHE A 437 -32.82 -13.21 -5.34
C PHE A 437 -34.01 -12.25 -5.27
N GLU A 438 -33.81 -11.05 -4.73
CA GLU A 438 -34.86 -10.02 -4.64
C GLU A 438 -35.27 -9.47 -6.01
N THR A 439 -34.34 -9.32 -6.95
CA THR A 439 -34.60 -8.67 -8.25
C THR A 439 -34.95 -9.65 -9.37
N GLU A 440 -34.25 -10.78 -9.46
CA GLU A 440 -34.34 -11.73 -10.58
C GLU A 440 -34.97 -13.08 -10.16
N GLY A 441 -35.11 -13.32 -8.84
CA GLY A 441 -35.58 -14.59 -8.30
C GLY A 441 -34.46 -15.60 -8.02
N VAL A 442 -34.77 -16.61 -7.19
CA VAL A 442 -33.79 -17.61 -6.72
C VAL A 442 -33.32 -18.55 -7.83
N GLU A 443 -34.17 -18.79 -8.83
CA GLU A 443 -33.89 -19.68 -9.95
C GLU A 443 -32.93 -19.07 -10.98
N TYR A 444 -32.74 -17.75 -10.96
CA TYR A 444 -31.98 -17.02 -11.99
C TYR A 444 -30.59 -17.61 -12.26
N LEU A 445 -29.83 -17.94 -11.21
CA LEU A 445 -28.49 -18.53 -11.38
C LEU A 445 -28.55 -19.97 -11.94
N GLU A 446 -29.57 -20.74 -11.57
CA GLU A 446 -29.79 -22.08 -12.10
C GLU A 446 -30.23 -22.03 -13.58
N ASP A 447 -31.10 -21.08 -13.94
CA ASP A 447 -31.56 -20.80 -15.31
C ASP A 447 -30.40 -20.37 -16.21
N LEU A 448 -29.44 -19.65 -15.65
CA LEU A 448 -28.19 -19.34 -16.33
C LEU A 448 -27.33 -20.61 -16.56
N GLY A 449 -27.58 -21.70 -15.84
CA GLY A 449 -26.93 -23.00 -16.02
C GLY A 449 -25.89 -23.35 -14.94
N PHE A 450 -25.86 -22.63 -13.81
CA PHE A 450 -25.02 -23.01 -12.66
C PHE A 450 -25.64 -24.17 -11.89
N LYS A 451 -24.80 -25.15 -11.50
CA LYS A 451 -25.21 -26.37 -10.78
C LYS A 451 -24.27 -26.75 -9.61
N ASP A 452 -23.22 -25.98 -9.37
CA ASP A 452 -22.29 -26.17 -8.25
C ASP A 452 -22.12 -24.81 -7.55
N PHE A 453 -22.78 -24.67 -6.39
CA PHE A 453 -22.76 -23.45 -5.58
C PHE A 453 -21.89 -23.70 -4.35
N ARG A 454 -20.82 -22.91 -4.19
CA ARG A 454 -19.87 -23.05 -3.09
C ARG A 454 -19.95 -21.84 -2.18
N PHE A 455 -20.53 -21.99 -1.01
CA PHE A 455 -20.60 -20.94 0.00
C PHE A 455 -19.39 -21.02 0.91
N ILE A 456 -18.65 -19.93 1.03
CA ILE A 456 -17.48 -19.82 1.89
C ILE A 456 -17.81 -18.82 2.99
N LEU A 457 -18.10 -19.33 4.17
CA LEU A 457 -18.53 -18.55 5.33
C LEU A 457 -17.39 -18.43 6.34
N VAL A 458 -17.24 -17.24 6.94
CA VAL A 458 -16.16 -16.96 7.88
C VAL A 458 -16.44 -17.65 9.22
N GLU A 459 -15.43 -18.33 9.75
CA GLU A 459 -15.49 -18.88 11.10
C GLU A 459 -15.26 -17.79 12.17
N PRO A 460 -15.92 -17.89 13.34
CA PRO A 460 -15.79 -16.89 14.41
C PRO A 460 -14.35 -16.60 14.85
N SER A 461 -13.48 -17.60 14.79
CA SER A 461 -12.04 -17.50 15.08
C SER A 461 -11.26 -16.55 14.16
N LEU A 462 -11.80 -16.23 12.98
CA LEU A 462 -11.19 -15.32 12.01
C LEU A 462 -11.77 -13.89 12.11
N LEU A 463 -12.92 -13.72 12.76
CA LEU A 463 -13.49 -12.41 13.02
C LEU A 463 -12.66 -11.73 14.10
N SER A 464 -12.13 -10.54 13.81
CA SER A 464 -11.41 -9.73 14.80
C SER A 464 -12.30 -9.41 16.01
N GLU A 465 -11.71 -9.09 17.18
CA GLU A 465 -12.42 -8.63 18.38
C GLU A 465 -13.38 -7.44 18.15
N ARG A 466 -13.33 -6.77 16.98
CA ARG A 466 -14.16 -5.60 16.64
C ARG A 466 -15.18 -5.83 15.50
N GLY A 467 -15.35 -7.03 14.95
CA GLY A 467 -16.08 -7.13 13.69
C GLY A 467 -16.72 -8.48 13.40
N GLY A 468 -17.82 -8.76 14.09
CA GLY A 468 -18.87 -9.61 13.56
C GLY A 468 -20.19 -8.91 13.81
N ALA A 469 -20.66 -8.08 12.87
CA ALA A 469 -22.01 -7.55 12.97
C ALA A 469 -22.96 -8.77 13.01
N PRO A 470 -23.75 -8.97 14.09
CA PRO A 470 -24.63 -10.13 14.24
C PRO A 470 -25.74 -10.25 13.18
N ASP A 471 -25.72 -9.40 12.15
CA ASP A 471 -26.81 -9.23 11.19
C ASP A 471 -26.34 -9.04 9.74
N SER A 472 -25.09 -9.38 9.42
CA SER A 472 -24.60 -9.43 8.03
C SER A 472 -25.31 -10.51 7.21
N TYR A 473 -25.29 -10.40 5.87
CA TYR A 473 -25.90 -11.40 5.00
C TYR A 473 -25.24 -12.78 5.12
N GLY A 474 -23.92 -12.82 5.30
CA GLY A 474 -23.15 -14.06 5.51
C GLY A 474 -23.48 -14.75 6.83
N TRP A 475 -23.71 -13.98 7.91
CA TRP A 475 -24.19 -14.54 9.18
C TRP A 475 -25.58 -15.16 9.05
N ARG A 476 -26.53 -14.45 8.41
CA ARG A 476 -27.87 -14.97 8.15
C ARG A 476 -27.82 -16.25 7.32
N MET A 477 -26.98 -16.28 6.29
CA MET A 477 -26.75 -17.47 5.47
C MET A 477 -26.25 -18.66 6.29
N ARG A 478 -25.32 -18.43 7.22
CA ARG A 478 -24.83 -19.47 8.15
C ARG A 478 -25.96 -20.04 9.00
N MET A 479 -26.78 -19.18 9.58
CA MET A 479 -27.92 -19.61 10.40
C MET A 479 -28.92 -20.46 9.60
N ILE A 480 -29.14 -20.15 8.33
CA ILE A 480 -30.00 -20.95 7.46
C ILE A 480 -29.39 -22.34 7.23
N PHE A 481 -28.09 -22.44 6.91
CA PHE A 481 -27.42 -23.74 6.77
C PHE A 481 -27.51 -24.59 8.06
N GLU A 482 -27.30 -23.97 9.22
CA GLU A 482 -27.37 -24.64 10.51
C GLU A 482 -28.79 -25.12 10.84
N ARG A 483 -29.83 -24.31 10.56
CA ARG A 483 -31.24 -24.70 10.73
C ARG A 483 -31.66 -25.84 9.81
N ALA A 484 -31.20 -25.79 8.56
CA ALA A 484 -31.45 -26.83 7.56
C ALA A 484 -30.63 -28.11 7.78
N GLY A 485 -29.82 -28.17 8.85
CA GLY A 485 -28.96 -29.31 9.16
C GLY A 485 -27.86 -29.57 8.12
N VAL A 486 -27.57 -28.62 7.24
CA VAL A 486 -26.57 -28.75 6.19
C VAL A 486 -25.17 -28.63 6.81
N GLN A 487 -24.38 -29.70 6.68
CA GLN A 487 -23.02 -29.72 7.19
C GLN A 487 -22.03 -29.12 6.18
N PRO A 488 -20.96 -28.45 6.65
CA PRO A 488 -19.90 -27.98 5.76
C PRO A 488 -19.21 -29.18 5.10
N SER A 489 -19.02 -29.08 3.79
CA SER A 489 -18.24 -30.06 3.00
C SER A 489 -16.77 -30.12 3.43
N THR A 490 -16.22 -28.97 3.85
CA THR A 490 -14.87 -28.88 4.42
C THR A 490 -14.76 -27.64 5.30
N VAL A 491 -13.86 -27.69 6.29
CA VAL A 491 -13.50 -26.55 7.13
C VAL A 491 -12.02 -26.27 6.94
N LEU A 492 -11.71 -25.09 6.41
CA LEU A 492 -10.34 -24.64 6.18
C LEU A 492 -9.74 -24.12 7.48
N THR A 493 -8.50 -24.49 7.75
CA THR A 493 -7.76 -24.02 8.93
C THR A 493 -6.64 -23.05 8.58
N ASP A 494 -6.33 -22.16 9.51
CA ASP A 494 -5.15 -21.31 9.43
C ASP A 494 -3.85 -22.09 9.71
N ALA A 495 -2.71 -21.41 9.64
CA ALA A 495 -1.39 -22.00 9.90
C ALA A 495 -1.20 -22.50 11.35
N PHE A 496 -2.12 -22.17 12.26
CA PHE A 496 -2.14 -22.59 13.67
C PHE A 496 -3.19 -23.68 13.93
N GLY A 497 -3.83 -24.22 12.89
CA GLY A 497 -4.86 -25.25 13.01
C GLY A 497 -6.21 -24.72 13.50
N ARG A 498 -6.42 -23.40 13.57
CA ARG A 498 -7.71 -22.83 13.96
C ARG A 498 -8.64 -22.85 12.76
N PRO A 499 -9.91 -23.24 12.91
CA PRO A 499 -10.93 -23.07 11.87
C PRO A 499 -10.92 -21.64 11.36
N SER A 500 -11.15 -21.43 10.07
CA SER A 500 -11.09 -20.09 9.47
C SER A 500 -12.20 -19.84 8.47
N PHE A 501 -12.53 -20.83 7.65
CA PHE A 501 -13.66 -20.77 6.73
C PHE A 501 -14.38 -22.11 6.70
N ALA A 502 -15.71 -22.10 6.76
CA ALA A 502 -16.54 -23.26 6.45
C ALA A 502 -17.00 -23.17 5.00
N VAL A 503 -16.87 -24.28 4.28
CA VAL A 503 -17.28 -24.39 2.88
C VAL A 503 -18.50 -25.29 2.78
N PHE A 504 -19.60 -24.75 2.29
CA PHE A 504 -20.83 -25.50 1.99
C PHE A 504 -20.94 -25.66 0.48
N GLN A 505 -21.36 -26.84 0.04
CA GLN A 505 -21.53 -27.16 -1.38
C GLN A 505 -22.97 -27.58 -1.64
N LEU A 506 -23.60 -26.96 -2.63
CA LEU A 506 -24.98 -27.25 -3.02
C LEU A 506 -25.06 -27.48 -4.54
N SER A 507 -25.99 -28.35 -4.92
CA SER A 507 -26.35 -28.56 -6.33
C SER A 507 -27.54 -27.72 -6.79
N THR A 508 -28.30 -27.14 -5.86
CA THR A 508 -29.45 -26.28 -6.11
C THR A 508 -29.61 -25.25 -4.99
N LEU A 509 -30.14 -24.08 -5.34
CA LEU A 509 -30.53 -23.01 -4.43
C LEU A 509 -32.00 -23.12 -3.99
N ARG A 510 -32.81 -24.01 -4.60
CA ARG A 510 -34.24 -24.17 -4.28
C ARG A 510 -34.48 -24.67 -2.86
N SER A 511 -33.58 -25.46 -2.31
CA SER A 511 -33.70 -25.98 -0.94
C SER A 511 -33.62 -24.89 0.13
N PHE A 512 -33.22 -23.66 -0.22
CA PHE A 512 -33.09 -22.54 0.72
C PHE A 512 -34.41 -21.84 1.08
N ILE A 513 -35.44 -21.91 0.23
CA ILE A 513 -36.69 -21.16 0.42
C ILE A 513 -37.69 -21.96 1.27
N THR A 514 -37.71 -23.28 1.14
CA THR A 514 -38.71 -24.14 1.79
C THR A 514 -38.63 -24.20 3.32
N GLU A 515 -37.57 -23.69 3.95
CA GLU A 515 -37.41 -23.66 5.41
C GLU A 515 -37.21 -22.25 6.00
N SER A 516 -37.29 -21.19 5.17
CA SER A 516 -37.19 -19.80 5.66
C SER A 516 -38.54 -19.08 5.82
N GLU A 517 -39.64 -19.72 5.39
CA GLU A 517 -41.01 -19.23 5.56
C GLU A 517 -41.78 -19.90 6.73
N GLU A 518 -41.16 -20.82 7.46
CA GLU A 518 -41.60 -21.30 8.79
C GLU A 518 -40.65 -20.78 9.89
#